data_AF-A0A023DY99-F1
#
_entry.id   AF-A0A023DY99-F1
#
_cell.length_a   1.000
_cell.length_b   1.000
_cell.length_c   1.000
_cell.angle_alpha   90.00
_cell.angle_beta   90.00
_cell.angle_gamma   90.00
#
_symmetry.space_group_name_H-M   'P 1'
#
loop_
_entity.id
_entity.type
_entity.pdbx_description
1 polymer ?
#
loop_
_entity_poly.entity_id
_entity_poly.type
_entity_poly.pdbx_seq_one_letter_code
_entity_poly.pdbx_strand_id
1 'polypeptide(L)'
;MAVSVNFSFTGANASIFVALLATFIFAVLDIVNKKLLTQKESFISTMFMPTMWSCIWLLPLVILNWKTPSLSEFFMLFILGIGSNIMFFCLLKALDSYEMSALQPFKYSETIFSCIASFLCFNQLPSINVLFGLGFIIPATLYLTFHESRAIKKS
;
A
#
# COMPACT_ATOMS: atom_id res chain seq x y z
N MET A 1 26.42 -21.87 -0.17
CA MET A 1 25.69 -21.46 -1.40
C MET A 1 25.53 -19.94 -1.32
N ALA A 2 26.56 -19.20 -1.74
CA ALA A 2 26.61 -17.75 -1.65
C ALA A 2 25.74 -17.17 -2.77
N VAL A 3 24.67 -16.44 -2.41
CA VAL A 3 23.96 -15.59 -3.35
C VAL A 3 24.93 -14.47 -3.72
N SER A 4 25.70 -14.66 -4.79
CA SER A 4 26.49 -13.59 -5.39
C SER A 4 25.50 -12.58 -5.94
N VAL A 5 25.29 -11.49 -5.20
CA VAL A 5 24.61 -10.29 -5.70
C VAL A 5 25.54 -9.69 -6.75
N ASN A 6 25.39 -10.18 -7.99
CA ASN A 6 26.10 -9.63 -9.15
C ASN A 6 25.46 -8.29 -9.49
N PHE A 7 26.14 -7.20 -9.13
CA PHE A 7 25.81 -5.85 -9.58
C PHE A 7 26.17 -5.69 -11.07
N SER A 8 25.46 -6.38 -11.96
CA SER A 8 25.61 -6.21 -13.40
C SER A 8 24.88 -4.93 -13.85
N PHE A 9 25.65 -3.95 -14.32
CA PHE A 9 25.21 -2.58 -14.65
C PHE A 9 24.35 -2.41 -15.91
N THR A 10 23.73 -3.46 -16.45
CA THR A 10 23.09 -3.38 -17.78
C THR A 10 21.58 -3.64 -17.77
N GLY A 11 20.96 -3.94 -16.62
CA GLY A 11 19.49 -4.04 -16.52
C GLY A 11 18.92 -4.20 -15.11
N ALA A 12 19.63 -4.90 -14.21
CA ALA A 12 19.16 -5.15 -12.84
C ALA A 12 19.20 -3.90 -11.94
N ASN A 13 20.17 -3.00 -12.14
CA ASN A 13 20.32 -1.80 -11.31
C ASN A 13 19.17 -0.80 -11.50
N ALA A 14 18.62 -0.69 -12.72
CA ALA A 14 17.53 0.23 -13.00
C ALA A 14 16.28 -0.11 -12.15
N SER A 15 15.98 -1.39 -11.99
CA SER A 15 14.86 -1.85 -11.15
C SER A 15 15.05 -1.49 -9.68
N ILE A 16 16.28 -1.58 -9.16
CA ILE A 16 16.59 -1.22 -7.77
C ILE A 16 16.43 0.29 -7.56
N PHE A 17 16.91 1.11 -8.50
CA PHE A 17 16.70 2.56 -8.47
C PHE A 17 15.23 2.95 -8.54
N VAL A 18 14.45 2.29 -9.41
CA VAL A 18 13.00 2.52 -9.51
C VAL A 18 12.30 2.13 -8.21
N ALA A 19 12.68 1.01 -7.58
CA ALA A 19 12.12 0.58 -6.30
C ALA A 19 12.43 1.59 -5.18
N LEU A 20 13.69 2.04 -5.09
CA LEU A 20 14.08 3.08 -4.11
C LEU A 20 13.30 4.37 -4.33
N LEU A 21 13.21 4.83 -5.58
CA LEU A 21 12.49 6.05 -5.94
C LEU A 21 10.99 5.91 -5.63
N ALA A 22 10.38 4.75 -5.90
CA ALA A 22 9.00 4.47 -5.54
C ALA A 22 8.79 4.56 -4.02
N THR A 23 9.60 3.86 -3.21
CA THR A 23 9.49 3.91 -1.74
C THR A 23 9.67 5.32 -1.19
N PHE A 24 10.58 6.10 -1.78
CA PHE A 24 10.79 7.49 -1.42
C PHE A 24 9.55 8.36 -1.70
N ILE A 25 8.96 8.22 -2.90
CA ILE A 25 7.71 8.92 -3.25
C ILE A 25 6.57 8.52 -2.31
N PHE A 26 6.40 7.24 -2.00
CA PHE A 26 5.38 6.77 -1.07
C PHE A 26 5.55 7.38 0.32
N ALA A 27 6.79 7.42 0.84
CA ALA A 27 7.07 8.06 2.12
C ALA A 27 6.74 9.57 2.11
N VAL A 28 7.09 10.28 1.03
CA VAL A 28 6.73 11.70 0.87
C VAL A 28 5.22 11.88 0.80
N LEU A 29 4.51 11.01 0.07
CA LEU A 29 3.06 11.05 -0.07
C LEU A 29 2.35 10.85 1.28
N ASP A 30 2.81 9.90 2.10
CA ASP A 30 2.30 9.70 3.46
C ASP A 30 2.48 10.95 4.34
N ILE A 31 3.66 11.58 4.29
CA ILE A 31 3.95 12.81 5.05
C ILE A 31 3.08 13.98 4.57
N VAL A 32 2.95 14.15 3.25
CA VAL A 32 2.12 15.21 2.67
C VAL A 32 0.66 15.01 3.06
N ASN A 33 0.13 13.80 2.95
CA ASN A 33 -1.25 13.50 3.36
C ASN A 33 -1.47 13.84 4.84
N LYS A 34 -0.56 13.44 5.74
CA LYS A 34 -0.66 13.80 7.16
C LYS A 34 -0.60 15.31 7.39
N LYS A 35 0.26 16.03 6.66
CA LYS A 35 0.41 17.49 6.77
C LYS A 35 -0.86 18.22 6.29
N LEU A 36 -1.44 17.80 5.17
CA LEU A 36 -2.69 18.37 4.64
C LEU A 36 -3.85 18.20 5.62
N LEU A 37 -3.97 17.03 6.24
CA LEU A 37 -4.97 16.77 7.28
C LEU A 37 -4.75 17.64 8.54
N THR A 38 -3.50 17.81 8.96
CA THR A 38 -3.15 18.62 10.15
C THR A 38 -3.43 20.12 9.95
N GLN A 39 -3.36 20.62 8.72
CA GLN A 39 -3.61 22.04 8.41
C GLN A 39 -5.10 22.43 8.35
N LYS A 40 -6.03 21.54 8.75
CA LYS A 40 -7.49 21.75 8.70
C LYS A 40 -8.04 22.09 7.31
N GLU A 41 -7.34 21.67 6.25
CA GLU A 41 -7.95 21.62 4.93
C GLU A 41 -9.14 20.65 4.98
N SER A 42 -10.23 20.97 4.27
CA SER A 42 -11.43 20.12 4.28
C SER A 42 -11.04 18.70 3.86
N PHE A 43 -11.39 17.70 4.67
CA PHE A 43 -11.10 16.28 4.43
C PHE A 43 -11.46 15.83 3.01
N ILE A 44 -12.52 16.42 2.45
CA ILE A 44 -12.98 16.20 1.08
C ILE A 44 -11.94 16.66 0.04
N SER A 45 -11.23 17.76 0.28
CA SER A 45 -10.20 18.31 -0.63
C SER A 45 -9.00 17.37 -0.76
N THR A 46 -8.54 16.80 0.37
CA THR A 46 -7.43 15.84 0.39
C THR A 46 -7.77 14.53 -0.32
N MET A 47 -9.03 14.12 -0.36
CA MET A 47 -9.48 12.95 -1.14
C MET A 47 -9.69 13.25 -2.62
N PHE A 48 -10.31 14.39 -2.92
CA PHE A 48 -10.76 14.70 -4.26
C PHE A 48 -9.61 15.07 -5.20
N MET A 49 -8.64 15.85 -4.72
CA MET A 49 -7.54 16.36 -5.54
C MET A 49 -6.66 15.24 -6.12
N PRO A 50 -6.20 14.24 -5.35
CA PRO A 50 -5.41 13.13 -5.88
C PRO A 50 -6.21 12.24 -6.83
N THR A 51 -7.51 12.06 -6.56
CA THR A 51 -8.41 11.24 -7.40
C THR A 51 -8.63 11.89 -8.76
N MET A 52 -8.87 13.21 -8.78
CA MET A 52 -8.96 14.00 -10.02
C MET A 52 -7.67 13.95 -10.81
N TRP A 53 -6.52 14.16 -10.15
CA TRP A 53 -5.21 14.10 -10.79
C TRP A 53 -4.97 12.72 -11.41
N SER A 54 -5.24 11.65 -10.66
CA SER A 54 -5.12 10.27 -11.15
C SER A 54 -6.00 10.02 -12.37
N CYS A 55 -7.23 10.53 -12.38
CA CYS A 55 -8.15 10.41 -13.51
C CYS A 55 -7.60 11.15 -14.76
N ILE A 56 -7.08 12.37 -14.59
CA ILE A 56 -6.47 13.15 -15.67
C ILE A 56 -5.26 12.43 -16.27
N TRP A 57 -4.38 11.87 -15.43
CA TRP A 57 -3.21 11.13 -15.89
C TRP A 57 -3.56 9.81 -16.57
N LEU A 58 -4.65 9.17 -16.17
CA LEU A 58 -5.11 7.92 -16.79
C LEU A 58 -5.87 8.15 -18.10
N LEU A 59 -6.50 9.32 -18.28
CA LEU A 59 -7.29 9.68 -19.45
C LEU A 59 -6.58 9.45 -20.81
N PRO A 60 -5.34 9.91 -21.06
CA PRO A 60 -4.67 9.69 -22.35
C PRO A 60 -4.37 8.22 -22.63
N LEU A 61 -4.07 7.41 -21.60
CA LEU A 61 -3.85 5.97 -21.74
C LEU A 61 -5.15 5.24 -22.14
N VAL A 62 -6.27 5.66 -21.57
CA VAL A 62 -7.59 5.11 -21.87
C VAL A 62 -8.02 5.43 -23.30
N ILE A 63 -7.75 6.65 -23.78
CA ILE A 63 -8.06 7.05 -25.17
C ILE A 63 -7.26 6.23 -26.19
N LEU A 64 -5.99 5.93 -25.90
CA LEU A 64 -5.13 5.18 -26.81
C LEU A 64 -5.47 3.68 -26.89
N ASN A 65 -5.90 3.08 -25.77
CA ASN A 65 -6.10 1.63 -25.65
C ASN A 65 -7.54 1.26 -25.24
N TRP A 66 -8.54 1.99 -25.76
CA TRP A 66 -9.93 1.79 -25.37
C TRP A 66 -10.41 0.36 -25.67
N LYS A 67 -10.72 -0.39 -24.61
CA LYS A 67 -11.43 -1.67 -24.69
C LYS A 67 -12.78 -1.51 -24.01
N THR A 68 -13.86 -1.78 -24.74
CA THR A 68 -15.22 -1.77 -24.20
C THR A 68 -15.37 -2.90 -23.18
N PRO A 69 -15.61 -2.60 -21.90
CA PRO A 69 -15.79 -3.63 -20.89
C PRO A 69 -17.11 -4.36 -21.13
N SER A 70 -17.12 -5.67 -20.94
CA SER A 70 -18.33 -6.48 -20.86
C SER A 70 -19.14 -6.13 -19.60
N LEU A 71 -20.42 -6.53 -19.55
CA LEU A 71 -21.30 -6.25 -18.41
C LEU A 71 -20.75 -6.83 -17.09
N SER A 72 -20.08 -7.98 -17.16
CA SER A 72 -19.44 -8.62 -16.00
C SER A 72 -18.22 -7.83 -15.52
N GLU A 73 -17.36 -7.39 -16.43
CA GLU A 73 -16.18 -6.59 -16.10
C GLU A 73 -16.59 -5.23 -15.54
N PHE A 74 -17.68 -4.64 -16.06
CA PHE A 74 -18.23 -3.39 -15.53
C PHE A 74 -18.64 -3.52 -14.06
N PHE A 75 -19.32 -4.62 -13.69
CA PHE A 75 -19.71 -4.86 -12.30
C PHE A 75 -18.50 -5.06 -11.38
N MET A 76 -17.48 -5.81 -11.84
CA MET A 76 -16.24 -5.99 -11.08
C MET A 76 -15.48 -4.66 -10.89
N LEU A 77 -15.40 -3.83 -11.94
CA LEU A 77 -14.80 -2.49 -11.87
C LEU A 77 -15.53 -1.59 -10.87
N PHE A 78 -16.86 -1.68 -10.83
CA PHE A 78 -17.67 -0.90 -9.89
C PHE A 78 -17.39 -1.28 -8.43
N ILE A 79 -17.36 -2.59 -8.13
CA ILE A 79 -17.01 -3.09 -6.79
C ILE A 79 -15.59 -2.68 -6.41
N LEU A 80 -14.64 -2.81 -7.32
CA LEU A 80 -13.24 -2.48 -7.08
C LEU A 80 -13.04 -0.98 -6.85
N GLY A 81 -13.76 -0.14 -7.59
CA GLY A 81 -13.76 1.31 -7.39
C GLY A 81 -14.33 1.72 -6.03
N ILE A 82 -15.48 1.17 -5.63
CA ILE A 82 -16.09 1.43 -4.32
C ILE A 82 -15.16 0.94 -3.19
N GLY A 83 -14.65 -0.28 -3.29
CA GLY A 83 -13.76 -0.86 -2.29
C GLY A 83 -12.48 -0.04 -2.11
N SER A 84 -11.85 0.38 -3.21
CA SER A 84 -10.66 1.22 -3.19
C SER A 84 -10.92 2.59 -2.53
N ASN A 85 -12.04 3.23 -2.86
CA ASN A 85 -12.41 4.51 -2.24
C ASN A 85 -12.67 4.38 -0.73
N ILE A 86 -13.36 3.32 -0.30
CA ILE A 86 -13.61 3.06 1.13
C ILE A 86 -12.29 2.80 1.87
N MET A 87 -11.39 2.02 1.28
CA MET A 87 -10.06 1.75 1.85
C MET A 87 -9.26 3.04 2.00
N PHE A 88 -9.23 3.87 0.95
CA PHE A 88 -8.52 5.15 0.98
C PHE A 88 -9.13 6.14 1.98
N PHE A 89 -10.47 6.19 2.09
CA PHE A 89 -11.17 6.95 3.12
C PHE A 89 -10.77 6.52 4.54
N CYS A 90 -10.77 5.21 4.79
CA CYS A 90 -10.37 4.64 6.08
C CYS A 90 -8.93 5.01 6.43
N LEU A 91 -8.02 4.92 5.46
CA LEU A 91 -6.61 5.28 5.63
C LEU A 91 -6.44 6.75 6.03
N LEU A 92 -7.10 7.67 5.33
CA LEU A 92 -7.04 9.09 5.65
C LEU A 92 -7.64 9.41 7.01
N LYS A 93 -8.74 8.75 7.38
CA LYS A 93 -9.35 8.91 8.70
C LYS A 93 -8.43 8.40 9.81
N ALA A 94 -7.74 7.28 9.59
CA ALA A 94 -6.75 6.76 10.53
C ALA A 94 -5.56 7.74 10.67
N LEU A 95 -5.10 8.32 9.56
CA LEU A 95 -4.04 9.35 9.55
C LEU A 95 -4.48 10.63 10.24
N ASP A 96 -5.77 10.98 10.27
CA ASP A 96 -6.26 12.14 11.02
C ASP A 96 -6.25 11.88 12.53
N SER A 97 -6.75 10.72 12.96
CA SER A 97 -6.93 10.38 14.38
C SER A 97 -5.67 9.88 15.10
N TYR A 98 -4.68 9.34 14.38
CA TYR A 98 -3.47 8.75 14.97
C TYR A 98 -2.18 9.33 14.38
N GLU A 99 -1.09 9.31 15.17
CA GLU A 99 0.24 9.69 14.70
C GLU A 99 0.76 8.70 13.64
N MET A 100 1.51 9.20 12.66
CA MET A 100 1.97 8.42 11.51
C MET A 100 2.80 7.18 11.93
N SER A 101 3.54 7.28 13.03
CA SER A 101 4.32 6.18 13.61
C SER A 101 3.45 5.02 14.13
N ALA A 102 2.24 5.28 14.60
CA ALA A 102 1.31 4.26 15.09
C ALA A 102 0.62 3.48 13.95
N LEU A 103 0.61 4.04 12.73
CA LEU A 103 0.05 3.40 11.54
C LEU A 103 1.03 2.46 10.84
N GLN A 104 2.32 2.59 11.12
CA GLN A 104 3.38 1.77 10.56
C GLN A 104 3.19 0.25 10.83
N PRO A 105 2.87 -0.22 12.06
CA PRO A 105 2.59 -1.64 12.29
C PRO A 105 1.39 -2.17 11.50
N PHE A 106 0.37 -1.33 11.27
CA PHE A 106 -0.79 -1.72 10.46
C PHE A 106 -0.38 -2.00 9.02
N LYS A 107 0.47 -1.16 8.41
CA LYS A 107 1.01 -1.38 7.05
C LYS A 107 1.81 -2.69 6.94
N TYR A 108 2.57 -3.07 7.97
CA TYR A 108 3.26 -4.35 7.99
C TYR A 108 2.29 -5.54 8.11
N SER A 109 1.22 -5.39 8.91
CA SER A 109 0.19 -6.42 9.03
C SER A 109 -0.59 -6.66 7.73
N GLU A 110 -0.85 -5.59 6.96
CA GLU A 110 -1.51 -5.67 5.65
C GLU A 110 -0.72 -6.58 4.69
N THR A 111 0.62 -6.53 4.74
CA THR A 111 1.48 -7.39 3.92
C THR A 111 1.28 -8.87 4.27
N ILE A 112 1.09 -9.20 5.55
CA ILE A 112 0.80 -10.58 6.00
C ILE A 112 -0.55 -11.04 5.44
N PHE A 113 -1.60 -10.22 5.61
CA PHE A 113 -2.93 -10.54 5.10
C PHE A 113 -2.94 -10.68 3.58
N SER A 114 -2.23 -9.82 2.87
CA SER A 114 -2.05 -9.91 1.42
C SER A 114 -1.42 -11.24 1.00
N CYS A 115 -0.40 -11.70 1.74
CA CYS A 115 0.24 -12.98 1.45
C CYS A 115 -0.71 -14.18 1.70
N ILE A 116 -1.47 -14.14 2.80
CA ILE A 116 -2.48 -15.16 3.11
C ILE A 116 -3.60 -15.16 2.05
N ALA A 117 -4.10 -13.98 1.68
CA ALA A 117 -5.14 -13.83 0.67
C ALA A 117 -4.67 -14.30 -0.71
N SER A 118 -3.41 -14.00 -1.07
CA SER A 118 -2.80 -14.50 -2.31
C SER A 118 -2.73 -16.03 -2.33
N PHE A 119 -2.31 -16.65 -1.21
CA PHE A 119 -2.31 -18.11 -1.09
C PHE A 119 -3.73 -18.70 -1.24
N LEU A 120 -4.73 -18.11 -0.59
CA LEU A 120 -6.11 -18.61 -0.65
C LEU A 120 -6.76 -18.45 -2.04
N CYS A 121 -6.54 -17.31 -2.71
CA CYS A 121 -7.18 -17.03 -4.00
C CYS A 121 -6.49 -17.73 -5.18
N PHE A 122 -5.17 -17.83 -5.17
CA PHE A 122 -4.40 -18.36 -6.30
C PHE A 122 -3.85 -19.77 -6.04
N ASN A 123 -4.02 -20.31 -4.83
CA ASN A 123 -3.51 -21.62 -4.39
C ASN A 123 -2.03 -21.85 -4.72
N GLN A 124 -1.26 -20.75 -4.81
CA GLN A 124 0.11 -20.75 -5.26
C GLN A 124 1.01 -20.75 -4.02
N LEU A 125 1.76 -21.84 -3.83
CA LEU A 125 2.64 -22.00 -2.67
C LEU A 125 3.76 -20.96 -2.73
N PRO A 126 3.90 -20.10 -1.70
CA PRO A 126 4.99 -19.15 -1.64
C PRO A 126 6.32 -19.89 -1.59
N SER A 127 7.32 -19.35 -2.31
CA SER A 127 8.67 -19.91 -2.32
C SER A 127 9.29 -19.92 -0.92
N ILE A 128 10.29 -20.78 -0.70
CA ILE A 128 10.93 -20.94 0.62
C ILE A 128 11.43 -19.60 1.19
N ASN A 129 11.88 -18.68 0.32
CA ASN A 129 12.34 -17.35 0.68
C ASN A 129 11.22 -16.48 1.28
N VAL A 130 10.01 -16.57 0.73
CA VAL A 130 8.83 -15.84 1.23
C VAL A 130 8.39 -16.42 2.58
N LEU A 131 8.49 -17.75 2.74
CA LEU A 131 8.22 -18.43 4.00
C LEU A 131 9.15 -17.95 5.12
N PHE A 132 10.45 -17.81 4.82
CA PHE A 132 11.42 -17.25 5.76
C PHE A 132 11.10 -15.80 6.12
N GLY A 133 10.76 -14.96 5.12
CA GLY A 133 10.36 -13.57 5.36
C GLY A 133 9.15 -13.45 6.28
N LEU A 134 8.10 -14.23 6.01
CA LEU A 134 6.90 -14.31 6.88
C LEU A 134 7.24 -14.77 8.30
N GLY A 135 8.15 -15.74 8.43
CA GLY A 135 8.62 -16.23 9.73
C GLY A 135 9.26 -15.14 10.59
N PHE A 136 9.87 -14.10 9.99
CA PHE A 136 10.38 -12.93 10.72
C PHE A 136 9.33 -11.83 10.93
N ILE A 137 8.47 -11.59 9.93
CA ILE A 137 7.48 -10.52 9.98
C ILE A 137 6.39 -10.82 11.03
N ILE A 138 5.87 -12.05 11.08
CA ILE A 138 4.82 -12.45 12.02
C ILE A 138 5.18 -12.15 13.49
N PRO A 139 6.31 -12.60 14.05
CA PRO A 139 6.68 -12.30 15.43
C PRO A 139 6.98 -10.82 15.66
N ALA A 140 7.55 -10.12 14.66
CA ALA A 140 7.79 -8.67 14.77
C ALA A 140 6.48 -7.89 14.88
N THR A 141 5.49 -8.20 14.05
CA THR A 141 4.16 -7.59 14.11
C THR A 141 3.46 -7.92 15.42
N LEU A 142 3.52 -9.18 15.88
CA LEU A 142 2.95 -9.61 17.15
C LEU A 142 3.58 -8.84 18.33
N TYR A 143 4.92 -8.71 18.35
CA TYR A 143 5.65 -7.94 19.37
C TYR A 143 5.26 -6.45 19.37
N LEU A 144 5.14 -5.83 18.20
CA LEU A 144 4.70 -4.43 18.06
C LEU A 144 3.29 -4.23 18.62
N THR A 145 2.33 -5.10 18.27
CA THR A 145 0.96 -5.04 18.79
C THR A 145 0.92 -5.18 20.32
N PHE A 146 1.74 -6.08 20.88
CA PHE A 146 1.85 -6.23 22.34
C PHE A 146 2.47 -5.00 23.02
N HIS A 147 3.42 -4.34 22.38
CA HIS A 147 4.06 -3.13 22.91
C HIS A 147 3.08 -1.94 22.91
N GLU A 148 2.37 -1.72 21.81
CA GLU A 148 1.37 -0.65 21.70
C GLU A 148 0.19 -0.86 22.67
N SER A 149 -0.26 -2.11 22.83
CA SER A 149 -1.31 -2.45 23.81
C SER A 149 -0.89 -2.15 25.26
N ARG A 150 0.42 -2.21 25.58
CA ARG A 150 0.92 -1.81 26.90
C ARG A 150 1.07 -0.29 27.03
N ALA A 151 1.42 0.41 25.97
CA ALA A 151 1.51 1.87 25.98
C ALA A 151 0.15 2.53 26.22
N ILE A 152 -0.91 2.00 25.58
CA ILE A 152 -2.29 2.49 25.76
C ILE A 152 -2.81 2.23 27.18
N LYS A 153 -2.38 1.14 27.84
CA LYS A 153 -2.83 0.78 29.19
C LYS A 153 -2.20 1.60 30.33
N LYS A 154 -1.32 2.56 30.00
CA LYS A 154 -0.58 3.39 30.97
C LYS A 154 -1.00 4.88 30.95
N SER A 155 -1.99 5.24 30.14
CA SER A 155 -2.70 6.54 30.22
C SER A 155 -4.06 6.36 30.88
#